data_AF-A0A834C2M9-F1
#
_entry.id   AF-A0A834C2M9-F1
#
_cell.length_a   1.000
_cell.length_b   1.000
_cell.length_c   1.000
_cell.angle_alpha   90.00
_cell.angle_beta   90.00
_cell.angle_gamma   90.00
#
_symmetry.space_group_name_H-M   'P 1'
#
loop_
_entity.id
_entity.type
_entity.pdbx_description
1 polymer ?
#
loop_
_entity_poly.entity_id
_entity_poly.type
_entity_poly.pdbx_seq_one_letter_code
_entity_poly.pdbx_strand_id
1 'polypeptide(L)'
;MEADPFDNPTCKTTEDVESFQGEKRKIIQPTSLKDPKLEKLKEALVDWINRTLKPEHIVVQSLEEDLFDGLVLHHLLSSLAGVHLGVDEIALTTSAQIQKLEVILEELNKRLGLQDSSVIKWNVKLIHNKDLLATIHLLVAMVKHFQAELNLPLNVKVEVVVVEVSRSGIKSEVQTEVLTEDSGAGSDSTSEKEDPIEQLLKLEAHKVNTVKKVQQGQQQCRRAEAD
;
A
#
# COMPACT_ATOMS: atom_id res chain seq x y z
N MET A 1 46.06 44.64 16.73
CA MET A 1 44.71 44.92 16.23
C MET A 1 44.25 43.64 15.55
N GLU A 2 43.36 42.95 16.23
CA GLU A 2 42.78 41.68 15.80
C GLU A 2 41.80 41.94 14.64
N ALA A 3 41.74 41.03 13.69
CA ALA A 3 40.73 41.04 12.63
C ALA A 3 39.83 39.83 12.85
N ASP A 4 38.53 40.11 13.03
CA ASP A 4 37.47 39.15 13.29
C ASP A 4 37.34 38.06 12.20
N PRO A 5 37.16 36.77 12.56
CA PRO A 5 37.06 35.68 11.59
C PRO A 5 35.63 35.27 11.21
N PHE A 6 34.61 36.10 11.46
CA PHE A 6 33.21 35.75 11.18
C PHE A 6 32.56 36.67 10.14
N ASP A 7 32.90 36.42 8.89
CA ASP A 7 32.01 36.72 7.76
C ASP A 7 31.87 35.45 6.91
N ASN A 8 30.86 34.65 7.22
CA ASN A 8 30.39 33.61 6.30
C ASN A 8 28.86 33.62 6.30
N PRO A 9 28.21 34.28 5.31
CA PRO A 9 26.79 34.12 5.11
C PRO A 9 26.56 32.74 4.51
N THR A 10 25.92 31.91 5.32
CA THR A 10 25.42 30.56 5.02
C THR A 10 24.67 30.55 3.69
N CYS A 11 25.34 30.12 2.62
CA CYS A 11 24.67 29.79 1.37
C CYS A 11 24.34 28.30 1.39
N LYS A 12 23.03 28.06 1.55
CA LYS A 12 22.30 26.79 1.49
C LYS A 12 23.01 25.72 0.65
N THR A 13 23.23 24.57 1.28
CA THR A 13 23.66 23.31 0.69
C THR A 13 22.87 23.02 -0.57
N THR A 14 23.54 23.09 -1.72
CA THR A 14 23.01 22.76 -3.05
C THR A 14 22.95 21.24 -3.31
N GLU A 15 23.18 20.42 -2.29
CA GLU A 15 23.28 18.95 -2.42
C GLU A 15 21.95 18.22 -2.15
N ASP A 16 20.94 18.89 -1.57
CA ASP A 16 19.63 18.25 -1.30
C ASP A 16 18.69 18.25 -2.51
N VAL A 17 18.93 19.07 -3.53
CA VAL A 17 17.94 19.29 -4.62
C VAL A 17 18.06 18.24 -5.75
N GLU A 18 19.20 17.53 -5.86
CA GLU A 18 19.41 16.57 -6.95
C GLU A 18 18.90 15.14 -6.65
N SER A 19 18.59 14.81 -5.38
CA SER A 19 18.21 13.45 -4.99
C SER A 19 16.74 13.08 -5.22
N PHE A 20 15.88 14.05 -5.55
CA PHE A 20 14.43 13.83 -5.68
C PHE A 20 13.97 13.48 -7.10
N GLN A 21 14.83 13.54 -8.11
CA GLN A 21 14.41 13.34 -9.50
C GLN A 21 13.87 11.91 -9.73
N GLY A 22 12.60 11.81 -10.10
CA GLY A 22 11.90 10.55 -10.37
C GLY A 22 11.31 9.88 -9.13
N GLU A 23 11.42 10.47 -7.94
CA GLU A 23 10.85 9.88 -6.73
C GLU A 23 9.35 10.18 -6.64
N LYS A 24 8.54 9.11 -6.60
CA LYS A 24 7.09 9.16 -6.39
C LYS A 24 6.79 8.83 -4.93
N ARG A 25 6.20 9.78 -4.19
CA ARG A 25 5.85 9.62 -2.77
C ARG A 25 4.35 9.74 -2.57
N LYS A 26 3.80 8.96 -1.64
CA LYS A 26 2.40 9.05 -1.21
C LYS A 26 2.36 9.65 0.19
N ILE A 27 1.59 10.72 0.39
CA ILE A 27 1.45 11.39 1.68
C ILE A 27 -0.03 11.40 2.06
N ILE A 28 -0.38 10.91 3.25
CA ILE A 28 -1.77 10.94 3.72
C ILE A 28 -2.22 12.39 3.88
N GLN A 29 -3.39 12.73 3.34
CA GLN A 29 -3.95 14.06 3.52
C GLN A 29 -4.25 14.34 5.00
N PRO A 30 -4.00 15.58 5.48
CA PRO A 30 -4.29 15.96 6.87
C PRO A 30 -5.75 15.76 7.30
N THR A 31 -6.69 15.81 6.35
CA THR A 31 -8.11 15.52 6.57
C THR A 31 -8.34 14.05 6.89
N SER A 32 -7.69 13.14 6.16
CA SER A 32 -7.76 11.70 6.36
C SER A 32 -7.06 11.24 7.64
N LEU A 33 -6.01 11.95 8.07
CA LEU A 33 -5.36 11.71 9.37
C LEU A 33 -6.29 11.94 10.56
N LYS A 34 -7.38 12.70 10.39
CA LYS A 34 -8.40 12.94 11.42
C LYS A 34 -9.63 12.03 11.25
N ASP A 35 -9.60 11.10 10.30
CA ASP A 35 -10.71 10.18 10.07
C ASP A 35 -10.84 9.22 11.27
N PRO A 36 -12.01 9.17 11.95
CA PRO A 36 -12.22 8.25 13.06
C PRO A 36 -12.07 6.76 12.68
N LYS A 37 -12.24 6.40 11.41
CA LYS A 37 -12.00 5.02 10.94
C LYS A 37 -10.52 4.69 10.90
N LEU A 38 -9.68 5.64 10.49
CA LEU A 38 -8.23 5.47 10.48
C LEU A 38 -7.70 5.36 11.91
N GLU A 39 -8.17 6.21 12.82
CA GLU A 39 -7.78 6.16 14.24
C GLU A 39 -8.16 4.82 14.87
N LYS A 40 -9.38 4.33 14.64
CA LYS A 40 -9.79 2.98 15.10
C LYS A 40 -8.92 1.86 14.53
N LEU A 41 -8.48 1.99 13.27
CA LEU A 41 -7.56 1.01 12.68
C LEU A 41 -6.20 1.06 13.37
N LYS A 42 -5.66 2.25 13.61
CA LYS A 42 -4.39 2.44 14.33
C LYS A 42 -4.47 1.84 15.74
N GLU A 43 -5.53 2.16 16.49
CA GLU A 43 -5.78 1.61 17.82
C GLU A 43 -5.84 0.07 17.80
N ALA A 44 -6.61 -0.51 16.86
CA ALA A 44 -6.71 -1.97 16.74
C ALA A 44 -5.36 -2.64 16.44
N LEU A 45 -4.52 -2.01 15.59
CA LEU A 45 -3.17 -2.48 15.29
C LEU A 45 -2.25 -2.36 16.51
N VAL A 46 -2.26 -1.23 17.21
CA VAL A 46 -1.47 -1.03 18.44
C VAL A 46 -1.88 -2.06 19.51
N ASP A 47 -3.17 -2.23 19.74
CA ASP A 47 -3.70 -3.22 20.68
C ASP A 47 -3.28 -4.65 20.31
N TRP A 48 -3.30 -4.97 19.02
CA TRP A 48 -2.85 -6.26 18.53
C TRP A 48 -1.35 -6.50 18.80
N ILE A 49 -0.50 -5.52 18.47
CA ILE A 49 0.94 -5.61 18.72
C ILE A 49 1.20 -5.78 20.21
N ASN A 50 0.59 -4.93 21.04
CA ASN A 50 0.75 -4.95 22.49
C ASN A 50 0.27 -6.25 23.13
N ARG A 51 -0.83 -6.84 22.62
CA ARG A 51 -1.27 -8.17 23.07
C ARG A 51 -0.28 -9.26 22.68
N THR A 52 0.24 -9.21 21.46
CA THR A 52 1.17 -10.21 20.91
C THR A 52 2.52 -10.17 21.63
N LEU A 53 3.04 -8.97 21.93
CA LEU A 53 4.35 -8.79 22.55
C LEU A 53 4.30 -8.59 24.07
N LYS A 54 3.13 -8.75 24.70
CA LYS A 54 2.96 -8.69 26.15
C LYS A 54 3.94 -9.60 26.92
N PRO A 55 4.22 -10.85 26.50
CA PRO A 55 5.17 -11.72 27.20
C PRO A 55 6.60 -11.19 27.23
N GLU A 56 6.95 -10.35 26.25
CA GLU A 56 8.27 -9.75 26.09
C GLU A 56 8.34 -8.34 26.72
N HIS A 57 7.27 -7.90 27.38
CA HIS A 57 7.16 -6.59 28.03
C HIS A 57 7.36 -5.39 27.09
N ILE A 58 7.08 -5.56 25.80
CA ILE A 58 7.13 -4.49 24.81
C ILE A 58 5.77 -3.78 24.75
N VAL A 59 5.80 -2.45 24.75
CA VAL A 59 4.60 -1.60 24.64
C VAL A 59 4.82 -0.56 23.54
N VAL A 60 3.98 -0.63 22.51
CA VAL A 60 3.88 0.31 21.40
C VAL A 60 2.80 1.36 21.72
N GLN A 61 3.11 2.61 21.40
CA GLN A 61 2.22 3.77 21.50
C GLN A 61 1.92 4.36 20.13
N SER A 62 2.91 4.37 19.22
CA SER A 62 2.79 4.94 17.89
C SER A 62 3.39 4.00 16.85
N LEU A 63 2.59 3.71 15.82
CA LEU A 63 3.00 2.77 14.78
C LEU A 63 4.25 3.27 14.03
N GLU A 64 4.31 4.55 13.65
CA GLU A 64 5.46 5.06 12.91
C GLU A 64 6.70 5.32 13.78
N GLU A 65 6.52 5.60 15.08
CA GLU A 65 7.63 5.94 15.99
C GLU A 65 8.28 4.72 16.65
N ASP A 66 7.54 3.63 16.82
CA ASP A 66 8.04 2.44 17.54
C ASP A 66 8.49 1.32 16.60
N LEU A 67 8.13 1.34 15.31
CA LEU A 67 8.46 0.27 14.35
C LEU A 67 9.62 0.61 13.42
N PHE A 68 10.02 1.88 13.33
CA PHE A 68 10.96 2.37 12.31
C PHE A 68 12.38 1.82 12.42
N ASP A 69 12.80 1.33 13.59
CA ASP A 69 14.13 0.77 13.83
C ASP A 69 14.17 -0.76 13.66
N GLY A 70 13.01 -1.37 13.41
CA GLY A 70 12.84 -2.81 13.24
C GLY A 70 12.82 -3.62 14.53
N LEU A 71 12.89 -3.04 15.73
CA LEU A 71 12.81 -3.79 16.99
C LEU A 71 11.46 -4.49 17.12
N VAL A 72 10.37 -3.73 17.10
CA VAL A 72 9.01 -4.27 17.25
C VAL A 72 8.70 -5.30 16.16
N LEU A 73 9.09 -5.03 14.91
CA LEU A 73 8.87 -5.96 13.78
C LEU A 73 9.65 -7.27 13.95
N HIS A 74 10.88 -7.22 14.49
CA HIS A 74 11.66 -8.42 14.80
C HIS A 74 10.94 -9.30 15.82
N HIS A 75 10.47 -8.71 16.93
CA HIS A 75 9.78 -9.45 17.99
C HIS A 75 8.43 -9.99 17.50
N LEU A 76 7.67 -9.23 16.70
CA LEU A 76 6.44 -9.72 16.07
C LEU A 76 6.71 -10.95 15.21
N LEU A 77 7.76 -10.92 14.39
CA LEU A 77 8.11 -12.05 13.53
C LEU A 77 8.53 -13.27 14.36
N SER A 78 9.30 -13.09 15.43
CA SER A 78 9.68 -14.17 16.34
C SER A 78 8.46 -14.78 17.04
N SER A 79 7.58 -13.95 17.59
CA SER A 79 6.38 -14.38 18.32
C SER A 79 5.36 -15.07 17.40
N LEU A 80 5.12 -14.54 16.19
CA LEU A 80 4.09 -15.05 15.28
C LEU A 80 4.56 -16.22 14.41
N ALA A 81 5.83 -16.23 13.99
CA ALA A 81 6.35 -17.22 13.05
C ALA A 81 7.39 -18.18 13.67
N GLY A 82 7.78 -17.98 14.94
CA GLY A 82 8.82 -18.75 15.61
C GLY A 82 10.22 -18.53 15.02
N VAL A 83 10.43 -17.45 14.26
CA VAL A 83 11.67 -17.19 13.52
C VAL A 83 12.59 -16.30 14.34
N HIS A 84 13.81 -16.79 14.58
CA HIS A 84 14.86 -15.99 15.20
C HIS A 84 15.82 -15.52 14.10
N LEU A 85 15.85 -14.22 13.85
CA LEU A 85 16.78 -13.62 12.90
C LEU A 85 18.12 -13.38 13.60
N GLY A 86 19.23 -13.66 12.93
CA GLY A 86 20.58 -13.39 13.42
C GLY A 86 20.96 -11.91 13.34
N VAL A 87 20.05 -11.01 13.73
CA VAL A 87 20.25 -9.56 13.75
C VAL A 87 20.39 -9.08 15.18
N ASP A 88 21.19 -8.03 15.38
CA ASP A 88 21.33 -7.43 16.70
C ASP A 88 19.98 -6.93 17.22
N GLU A 89 19.72 -7.24 18.49
CA GLU A 89 18.48 -6.84 19.15
C GLU A 89 18.37 -5.31 19.17
N ILE A 90 19.47 -4.61 19.46
CA ILE A 90 19.51 -3.15 19.51
C ILE A 90 20.36 -2.60 18.35
N ALA A 91 19.74 -1.82 17.46
CA ALA A 91 20.40 -1.14 16.36
C ALA A 91 20.55 0.36 16.66
N LEU A 92 21.72 0.77 17.17
CA LEU A 92 21.96 2.15 17.64
C LEU A 92 22.27 3.15 16.52
N THR A 93 22.68 2.67 15.33
CA THR A 93 23.05 3.53 14.20
C THR A 93 22.03 3.41 13.08
N THR A 94 21.84 4.47 12.30
CA THR A 94 20.98 4.44 11.11
C THR A 94 21.35 3.30 10.15
N SER A 95 22.64 3.05 9.92
CA SER A 95 23.10 1.95 9.07
C SER A 95 22.67 0.58 9.62
N ALA A 96 22.84 0.36 10.94
CA ALA A 96 22.42 -0.88 11.58
C ALA A 96 20.88 -1.06 11.54
N GLN A 97 20.11 0.02 11.71
CA GLN A 97 18.65 -0.03 11.61
C GLN A 97 18.19 -0.41 10.20
N ILE A 98 18.81 0.18 9.17
CA ILE A 98 18.53 -0.14 7.77
C ILE A 98 18.84 -1.61 7.48
N GLN A 99 20.02 -2.10 7.87
CA GLN A 99 20.41 -3.51 7.68
C GLN A 99 19.47 -4.47 8.43
N LYS A 100 19.09 -4.12 9.66
CA LYS A 100 18.13 -4.89 10.45
C LYS A 100 16.77 -4.97 9.75
N LEU A 101 16.26 -3.84 9.28
CA LEU A 101 15.00 -3.78 8.52
C LEU A 101 15.09 -4.54 7.20
N GLU A 102 16.21 -4.53 6.48
CA GLU A 102 16.40 -5.29 5.25
C GLU A 102 16.15 -6.79 5.50
N VAL A 103 16.80 -7.36 6.51
CA VAL A 103 16.65 -8.77 6.86
C VAL A 103 15.22 -9.09 7.34
N ILE A 104 14.64 -8.23 8.17
CA ILE A 104 13.28 -8.43 8.69
C ILE A 104 12.23 -8.37 7.58
N LEU A 105 12.30 -7.34 6.72
CA LEU A 105 11.33 -7.16 5.64
C LEU A 105 11.49 -8.22 4.55
N GLU A 106 12.71 -8.71 4.29
CA GLU A 106 12.93 -9.84 3.39
C GLU A 106 12.22 -11.11 3.89
N GLU A 107 12.41 -11.49 5.15
CA GLU A 107 11.75 -12.67 5.72
C GLU A 107 10.23 -12.47 5.83
N LEU A 108 9.75 -11.27 6.17
CA LEU A 108 8.31 -10.97 6.18
C LEU A 108 7.70 -11.09 4.78
N ASN A 109 8.31 -10.50 3.76
CA ASN A 109 7.79 -10.58 2.38
C ASN A 109 7.70 -12.03 1.90
N LYS A 110 8.70 -12.85 2.22
CA LYS A 110 8.71 -14.29 1.93
C LYS A 110 7.57 -15.03 2.64
N ARG A 111 7.31 -14.74 3.91
CA ARG A 111 6.21 -15.36 4.71
C ARG A 111 4.85 -14.96 4.17
N LEU A 112 4.67 -13.69 3.86
CA LEU A 112 3.43 -13.14 3.29
C LEU A 112 3.15 -13.64 1.86
N GLY A 113 4.08 -14.37 1.24
CA GLY A 113 3.93 -14.89 -0.13
C GLY A 113 4.00 -13.80 -1.21
N LEU A 114 4.58 -12.64 -0.90
CA LEU A 114 4.64 -11.49 -1.78
C LEU A 114 5.83 -11.63 -2.73
N GLN A 115 5.59 -12.31 -3.86
CA GLN A 115 6.57 -12.44 -4.95
C GLN A 115 6.49 -11.27 -5.95
N ASP A 116 5.31 -10.64 -6.05
CA ASP A 116 5.07 -9.54 -6.99
C ASP A 116 5.32 -8.18 -6.32
N SER A 117 6.32 -7.45 -6.81
CA SER A 117 6.70 -6.13 -6.30
C SER A 117 5.61 -5.07 -6.48
N SER A 118 4.65 -5.28 -7.39
CA SER A 118 3.52 -4.38 -7.64
C SER A 118 2.50 -4.34 -6.49
N VAL A 119 2.45 -5.41 -5.68
CA VAL A 119 1.53 -5.51 -4.53
C VAL A 119 2.15 -4.93 -3.25
N ILE A 120 3.49 -4.88 -3.20
CA ILE A 120 4.23 -4.44 -2.03
C ILE A 120 4.15 -2.91 -1.91
N LYS A 121 3.55 -2.43 -0.81
CA LYS A 121 3.35 -1.00 -0.52
C LYS A 121 4.33 -0.43 0.52
N TRP A 122 5.32 -1.22 0.92
CA TRP A 122 6.32 -0.84 1.91
C TRP A 122 7.72 -1.22 1.42
N ASN A 123 8.73 -0.54 1.94
CA ASN A 123 10.13 -0.91 1.79
C ASN A 123 10.92 -0.36 2.98
N VAL A 124 12.19 -0.75 3.09
CA VAL A 124 13.08 -0.33 4.17
C VAL A 124 13.11 1.19 4.33
N LYS A 125 13.24 1.93 3.21
CA LYS A 125 13.28 3.40 3.22
C LYS A 125 11.98 3.99 3.77
N LEU A 126 10.81 3.46 3.40
CA LEU A 126 9.52 3.97 3.88
C LEU A 126 9.34 3.70 5.37
N ILE A 127 9.62 2.48 5.84
CA ILE A 127 9.47 2.11 7.26
C ILE A 127 10.46 2.91 8.12
N HIS A 128 11.73 2.99 7.71
CA HIS A 128 12.76 3.74 8.44
C HIS A 128 12.47 5.25 8.50
N ASN A 129 11.87 5.82 7.44
CA ASN A 129 11.42 7.21 7.41
C ASN A 129 10.06 7.45 8.09
N LYS A 130 9.57 6.49 8.90
CA LYS A 130 8.32 6.64 9.66
C LYS A 130 7.09 6.90 8.80
N ASP A 131 7.05 6.28 7.61
CA ASP A 131 5.89 6.38 6.73
C ASP A 131 4.73 5.57 7.31
N LEU A 132 3.75 6.28 7.89
CA LEU A 132 2.56 5.69 8.50
C LEU A 132 1.76 4.84 7.49
N LEU A 133 1.68 5.25 6.23
CA LEU A 133 0.91 4.53 5.22
C LEU A 133 1.53 3.17 4.92
N ALA A 134 2.84 3.13 4.68
CA ALA A 134 3.60 1.92 4.47
C ALA A 134 3.55 1.00 5.71
N THR A 135 3.64 1.59 6.90
CA THR A 135 3.58 0.88 8.18
C THR A 135 2.22 0.21 8.38
N ILE A 136 1.11 0.93 8.15
CA ILE A 136 -0.23 0.34 8.21
C ILE A 136 -0.39 -0.78 7.18
N HIS A 137 0.05 -0.58 5.94
CA HIS A 137 -0.06 -1.64 4.93
C HIS A 137 0.68 -2.92 5.32
N LEU A 138 1.91 -2.78 5.84
CA LEU A 138 2.68 -3.92 6.35
C LEU A 138 1.93 -4.63 7.48
N LEU A 139 1.47 -3.88 8.48
CA LEU A 139 0.79 -4.47 9.65
C LEU A 139 -0.55 -5.12 9.28
N VAL A 140 -1.34 -4.51 8.39
CA VAL A 140 -2.57 -5.12 7.90
C VAL A 140 -2.27 -6.44 7.17
N ALA A 141 -1.22 -6.49 6.34
CA ALA A 141 -0.80 -7.72 5.67
C ALA A 141 -0.37 -8.79 6.69
N MET A 142 0.39 -8.41 7.71
CA MET A 142 0.79 -9.30 8.80
C MET A 142 -0.41 -9.85 9.57
N VAL A 143 -1.36 -9.00 9.97
CA VAL A 143 -2.58 -9.42 10.65
C VAL A 143 -3.36 -10.42 9.81
N LYS A 144 -3.62 -10.09 8.53
CA LYS A 144 -4.35 -10.96 7.61
C LYS A 144 -3.70 -12.34 7.47
N HIS A 145 -2.37 -12.40 7.50
CA HIS A 145 -1.62 -13.65 7.33
C HIS A 145 -1.49 -14.46 8.63
N PHE A 146 -1.07 -13.83 9.72
CA PHE A 146 -0.74 -14.52 10.98
C PHE A 146 -1.92 -14.63 11.96
N GLN A 147 -2.90 -13.74 11.87
CA GLN A 147 -4.05 -13.68 12.78
C GLN A 147 -5.34 -13.30 12.02
N ALA A 148 -5.74 -14.12 11.06
CA ALA A 148 -6.94 -13.89 10.25
C ALA A 148 -8.25 -13.77 11.06
N GLU A 149 -8.27 -14.28 12.29
CA GLU A 149 -9.41 -14.16 13.22
C GLU A 149 -9.55 -12.76 13.85
N LEU A 150 -8.51 -11.93 13.78
CA LEU A 150 -8.56 -10.56 14.30
C LEU A 150 -9.41 -9.67 13.37
N ASN A 151 -10.51 -9.17 13.90
CA ASN A 151 -11.39 -8.26 13.18
C ASN A 151 -10.82 -6.84 13.12
N LEU A 152 -10.14 -6.52 12.01
CA LEU A 152 -9.78 -5.15 11.70
C LEU A 152 -11.02 -4.35 11.24
N PRO A 153 -11.07 -3.03 11.48
CA PRO A 153 -12.10 -2.18 10.91
C PRO A 153 -12.16 -2.33 9.38
N LEU A 154 -13.35 -2.55 8.84
CA LEU A 154 -13.55 -2.81 7.41
C LEU A 154 -13.63 -1.53 6.60
N ASN A 155 -13.25 -1.62 5.32
CA ASN A 155 -13.40 -0.54 4.34
C ASN A 155 -12.81 0.80 4.83
N VAL A 156 -11.63 0.74 5.46
CA VAL A 156 -10.87 1.92 5.84
C VAL A 156 -10.11 2.40 4.61
N LYS A 157 -10.34 3.66 4.25
CA LYS A 157 -9.76 4.31 3.07
C LYS A 157 -9.26 5.69 3.49
N VAL A 158 -8.17 6.11 2.89
CA VAL A 158 -7.57 7.43 3.15
C VAL A 158 -7.28 8.12 1.82
N GLU A 159 -7.41 9.43 1.80
CA GLU A 159 -6.92 10.22 0.67
C GLU A 159 -5.42 10.44 0.83
N VAL A 160 -4.68 10.19 -0.24
CA VAL A 160 -3.23 10.40 -0.32
C VAL A 160 -2.93 11.38 -1.44
N VAL A 161 -1.96 12.26 -1.21
CA VAL A 161 -1.36 13.09 -2.26
C VAL A 161 -0.14 12.35 -2.77
N VAL A 162 -0.17 12.02 -4.05
CA VAL A 162 0.93 11.43 -4.78
C VAL A 162 1.76 12.57 -5.37
N VAL A 163 2.99 12.74 -4.89
CA VAL A 163 3.92 13.75 -5.35
C VAL A 163 5.00 13.08 -6.18
N GLU A 164 5.18 13.53 -7.40
CA GLU A 164 6.22 13.07 -8.33
C GLU A 164 7.07 14.27 -8.73
N VAL A 165 8.36 14.23 -8.40
CA VAL A 165 9.30 15.27 -8.78
C VAL A 165 9.95 14.87 -10.11
N SER A 166 9.73 15.70 -11.12
CA SER A 166 10.27 15.51 -12.46
C SER A 166 11.13 16.70 -12.87
N ARG A 167 11.89 16.55 -13.96
CA ARG A 167 12.70 17.66 -14.51
C ARG A 167 11.85 18.86 -14.93
N SER A 168 10.57 18.65 -15.23
CA SER A 168 9.62 19.71 -15.61
C SER A 168 8.87 20.32 -14.42
N GLY A 169 9.14 19.87 -13.19
CA GLY A 169 8.53 20.38 -11.97
C GLY A 169 7.89 19.28 -11.12
N ILE A 170 7.06 19.71 -10.17
CA ILE A 170 6.37 18.84 -9.22
C ILE A 170 4.97 18.54 -9.77
N LYS A 171 4.66 17.26 -9.99
CA LYS A 171 3.30 16.80 -10.28
C LYS A 171 2.68 16.28 -8.99
N SER A 172 1.47 16.74 -8.67
CA SER A 172 0.70 16.27 -7.51
C SER A 172 -0.66 15.76 -7.94
N GLU A 173 -1.07 14.60 -7.46
CA GLU A 173 -2.40 14.03 -7.70
C GLU A 173 -2.99 13.49 -6.40
N VAL A 174 -4.28 13.73 -6.17
CA VAL A 174 -5.00 13.11 -5.05
C VAL A 174 -5.51 11.74 -5.49
N GLN A 175 -5.24 10.72 -4.69
CA GLN A 175 -5.72 9.36 -4.91
C GLN A 175 -6.34 8.81 -3.62
N THR A 176 -7.26 7.86 -3.74
CA THR A 176 -7.79 7.12 -2.58
C THR A 176 -6.99 5.84 -2.40
N GLU A 177 -6.40 5.66 -1.23
CA GLU A 177 -5.69 4.45 -0.83
C GLU A 177 -6.58 3.59 0.08
N VAL A 178 -6.66 2.30 -0.21
CA VAL A 178 -7.47 1.34 0.56
C VAL A 178 -6.58 0.62 1.56
N LEU A 179 -6.88 0.76 2.84
CA LEU A 179 -6.12 0.15 3.95
C LEU A 179 -6.69 -1.22 4.34
N THR A 180 -8.02 -1.36 4.37
CA THR A 180 -8.71 -2.62 4.67
C THR A 180 -9.84 -2.89 3.67
N GLU A 181 -10.09 -4.15 3.38
CA GLU A 181 -11.11 -4.60 2.43
C GLU A 181 -12.48 -4.80 3.12
N ASP A 182 -13.53 -4.93 2.32
CA ASP A 182 -14.85 -5.35 2.78
C ASP A 182 -14.87 -6.89 2.92
N SER A 183 -15.60 -7.44 3.90
CA SER A 183 -15.60 -8.88 4.24
C SER A 183 -16.27 -9.79 3.19
N GLY A 184 -16.27 -9.40 1.92
CA GLY A 184 -16.99 -10.07 0.83
C GLY A 184 -16.12 -10.73 -0.25
N ALA A 185 -14.84 -11.02 -0.02
CA ALA A 185 -14.02 -11.66 -1.05
C ALA A 185 -12.90 -12.55 -0.49
N GLY A 186 -13.29 -13.78 -0.13
CA GLY A 186 -12.39 -14.91 -0.38
C GLY A 186 -12.48 -15.27 -1.87
N SER A 187 -11.38 -15.10 -2.60
CA SER A 187 -11.08 -15.69 -3.91
C SER A 187 -12.20 -15.63 -4.97
N ASP A 188 -12.11 -14.66 -5.88
CA ASP A 188 -11.90 -15.02 -7.29
C ASP A 188 -11.36 -13.85 -8.09
N SER A 189 -10.40 -14.18 -8.95
CA SER A 189 -9.92 -13.35 -10.04
C SER A 189 -11.08 -12.84 -10.89
N THR A 190 -10.94 -11.62 -11.41
CA THR A 190 -11.83 -10.99 -12.41
C THR A 190 -13.28 -10.74 -11.95
N SER A 191 -13.56 -9.54 -11.45
CA SER A 191 -14.81 -8.89 -11.83
C SER A 191 -14.52 -7.44 -12.19
N GLU A 192 -14.38 -7.26 -13.50
CA GLU A 192 -14.59 -6.00 -14.17
C GLU A 192 -15.82 -5.33 -13.53
N LYS A 193 -15.65 -4.08 -13.07
CA LYS A 193 -16.81 -3.18 -13.06
C LYS A 193 -17.21 -3.07 -14.52
N GLU A 194 -18.12 -3.93 -14.99
CA GLU A 194 -18.71 -3.81 -16.32
C GLU A 194 -19.22 -2.36 -16.43
N ASP A 195 -18.58 -1.60 -17.30
CA ASP A 195 -18.92 -0.20 -17.56
C ASP A 195 -20.40 -0.16 -18.00
N PRO A 196 -21.24 0.72 -17.45
CA PRO A 196 -22.62 0.89 -17.91
C PRO A 196 -22.73 1.06 -19.45
N ILE A 197 -21.66 1.55 -20.10
CA ILE A 197 -21.56 1.68 -21.55
C ILE A 197 -21.46 0.30 -22.24
N GLU A 198 -20.75 -0.67 -21.67
CA GLU A 198 -20.63 -2.02 -22.25
C GLU A 198 -21.95 -2.81 -22.17
N GLN A 199 -22.73 -2.62 -21.11
CA GLN A 199 -24.06 -3.22 -21.02
C GLN A 199 -25.00 -2.69 -22.11
N LEU A 200 -24.88 -1.40 -22.46
CA LEU A 200 -25.67 -0.80 -23.53
C LEU A 200 -25.27 -1.38 -24.91
N LEU A 201 -23.97 -1.58 -25.15
CA LEU A 201 -23.45 -2.16 -26.38
C LEU A 201 -23.84 -3.64 -26.57
N LYS A 202 -23.87 -4.43 -25.49
CA LYS A 202 -24.37 -5.83 -25.51
C LYS A 202 -25.85 -5.91 -25.88
N LEU A 203 -26.66 -4.96 -25.43
CA LEU A 203 -28.10 -4.92 -25.73
C LEU A 203 -28.39 -4.58 -27.20
N GLU A 204 -27.55 -3.77 -27.84
CA GLU A 204 -27.72 -3.41 -29.26
C GLU A 204 -27.35 -4.54 -30.22
N ALA A 205 -26.32 -5.34 -29.90
CA ALA A 205 -25.88 -6.45 -30.75
C ALA A 205 -26.99 -7.51 -30.97
N HIS A 206 -27.89 -7.68 -29.98
CA HIS A 206 -28.96 -8.66 -30.05
C HIS A 206 -30.11 -8.28 -31.01
N LYS A 207 -30.21 -7.01 -31.43
CA LYS A 207 -31.25 -6.56 -32.39
C LYS A 207 -30.80 -6.66 -33.85
N VAL A 208 -29.50 -6.71 -34.12
CA VAL A 208 -28.97 -6.75 -35.49
C VAL A 208 -29.08 -8.16 -36.11
N ASN A 209 -29.11 -9.22 -35.29
CA ASN A 209 -29.24 -10.60 -35.77
C ASN A 209 -30.65 -10.98 -36.23
N THR A 210 -31.69 -10.29 -35.74
CA THR A 210 -33.07 -10.56 -36.17
C THR A 210 -33.33 -10.07 -37.60
N VAL A 211 -32.68 -8.98 -38.03
CA VAL A 211 -32.87 -8.43 -39.38
C VAL A 211 -32.17 -9.27 -40.46
N LYS A 212 -31.01 -9.87 -40.14
CA LYS A 212 -30.31 -10.77 -41.08
C LYS A 212 -31.08 -12.06 -41.38
N LYS A 213 -31.77 -12.64 -40.39
CA LYS A 213 -32.60 -13.85 -40.61
C LYS A 213 -33.83 -13.56 -41.47
N VAL A 214 -34.43 -12.39 -41.35
CA VAL A 214 -35.59 -12.00 -42.18
C VAL A 214 -35.17 -11.76 -43.64
N GLN A 215 -33.98 -11.17 -43.89
CA GLN A 215 -33.45 -11.00 -45.24
C GLN A 215 -33.04 -12.33 -45.91
N GLN A 216 -32.43 -13.28 -45.18
CA GLN A 216 -32.08 -14.58 -45.74
C GLN A 216 -33.31 -15.46 -46.03
N GLY A 217 -34.35 -15.39 -45.19
CA GLY A 217 -35.61 -16.10 -45.44
C GLY A 217 -36.36 -15.59 -46.68
N GLN A 218 -36.39 -14.27 -46.91
CA GLN A 218 -37.05 -13.70 -48.10
C GLN A 218 -36.29 -13.94 -49.41
N GLN A 219 -34.96 -14.13 -49.36
CA GLN A 219 -34.17 -14.46 -50.55
C GLN A 219 -34.31 -15.94 -50.95
N GLN A 220 -34.57 -16.85 -50.01
CA GLN A 220 -34.81 -18.27 -50.29
C GLN A 220 -36.22 -18.53 -50.84
N CYS A 221 -37.27 -17.85 -50.35
CA CYS A 221 -38.61 -17.99 -50.92
C CYS A 221 -38.68 -17.53 -52.39
N ARG A 222 -37.97 -16.43 -52.75
CA ARG A 222 -38.01 -15.92 -54.13
C ARG A 222 -37.27 -16.79 -55.16
N ARG A 223 -36.49 -17.79 -54.72
CA ARG A 223 -35.75 -18.70 -55.60
C ARG A 223 -36.46 -20.03 -55.84
N ALA A 224 -37.54 -20.31 -55.11
CA ALA A 224 -38.35 -21.52 -55.26
C ALA A 224 -39.59 -21.33 -56.17
N GLU A 225 -39.91 -20.09 -56.59
CA GLU A 225 -41.01 -19.77 -57.51
C GLU A 225 -40.54 -19.54 -58.96
N ALA A 226 -39.29 -19.89 -59.29
CA ALA A 226 -38.70 -19.68 -60.62
C ALA A 226 -38.17 -20.97 -61.29
N ASP A 227 -38.52 -22.15 -60.75
CA ASP A 227 -38.34 -23.47 -61.40
C ASP A 227 -39.70 -24.12 -61.65
#